data_AF-A0A2U2EJ18-F1
#
_entry.id   AF-A0A2U2EJ18-F1
#
_cell.length_a   1.000
_cell.length_b   1.000
_cell.length_c   1.000
_cell.angle_alpha   90.00
_cell.angle_beta   90.00
_cell.angle_gamma   90.00
#
_symmetry.space_group_name_H-M   'P 1'
#
loop_
_entity.id
_entity.type
_entity.pdbx_description
1 polymer ?
#
loop_
_entity_poly.entity_id
_entity_poly.type
_entity_poly.pdbx_seq_one_letter_code
_entity_poly.pdbx_strand_id
1 'polypeptide(L)'
;MAIINLTCEHCGGNIVLDDSHEIGTCENCFSQFIVKEDKVTQEIVQNITKYVYGYEGKDVEELLLDGYKLLDLGNNIDANKKFRKAIDIDPDCWSAWLGYAETGGRKGTITSVVNAYANTYNVAETEQQQLETYVSMLQYIPEQKLRAVFVRAYNMASKRDRYEIFKLVLGVIGCDDSEITRLAVDLSPNDWRAYYVMGKFRIIRVKWCELEGNFFTGKHLPQYALEVLEIFRKAYKLAKNENAEAEMLSYFDEMEKQGSYAVFIGELKKNLG
;
A
#
# COMPACT_ATOMS: atom_id res chain seq x y z
N MET A 1 -5.46 -0.40 -24.40
CA MET A 1 -5.93 -0.55 -23.01
C MET A 1 -6.44 0.81 -22.60
N ALA A 2 -7.66 0.88 -22.11
CA ALA A 2 -8.29 2.12 -21.68
C ALA A 2 -8.14 2.26 -20.16
N ILE A 3 -7.84 3.49 -19.71
CA ILE A 3 -7.84 3.82 -18.29
C ILE A 3 -9.29 4.09 -17.88
N ILE A 4 -9.76 3.37 -16.87
CA ILE A 4 -11.08 3.57 -16.28
C ILE A 4 -10.93 4.37 -14.99
N ASN A 5 -11.78 5.39 -14.83
CA ASN A 5 -11.91 6.15 -13.59
C ASN A 5 -13.28 5.86 -12.98
N LEU A 6 -13.31 5.37 -11.74
CA LEU A 6 -14.53 5.03 -11.01
C LEU A 6 -14.53 5.69 -9.62
N THR A 7 -15.72 5.81 -9.04
CA THR A 7 -15.89 6.21 -7.64
C THR A 7 -16.24 4.99 -6.79
N CYS A 8 -15.53 4.78 -5.69
CA CYS A 8 -15.79 3.68 -4.76
C CYS A 8 -17.16 3.82 -4.08
N GLU A 9 -18.04 2.83 -4.24
CA GLU A 9 -19.38 2.85 -3.62
C GLU A 9 -19.33 2.76 -2.09
N HIS A 10 -18.27 2.16 -1.53
CA HIS A 10 -18.12 2.01 -0.09
C HIS A 10 -17.63 3.29 0.61
N CYS A 11 -16.69 4.03 0.00
CA CYS A 11 -16.04 5.17 0.67
C CYS A 11 -16.05 6.49 -0.11
N GLY A 12 -16.58 6.52 -1.33
CA GLY A 12 -16.57 7.69 -2.21
C GLY A 12 -15.18 8.05 -2.79
N GLY A 13 -14.14 7.25 -2.53
CA GLY A 13 -12.78 7.50 -3.02
C GLY A 13 -12.60 7.23 -4.51
N ASN A 14 -11.61 7.87 -5.13
CA ASN A 14 -11.25 7.62 -6.52
C ASN A 14 -10.61 6.24 -6.71
N ILE A 15 -10.92 5.64 -7.85
CA ILE A 15 -10.37 4.37 -8.31
C ILE A 15 -9.89 4.58 -9.74
N VAL A 16 -8.61 4.34 -9.98
CA VAL A 16 -8.01 4.35 -11.32
C VAL A 16 -7.47 2.95 -11.62
N LEU A 17 -7.90 2.36 -12.73
CA LEU A 17 -7.48 1.03 -13.12
C LEU A 17 -7.43 0.86 -14.64
N ASP A 18 -6.64 -0.12 -15.06
CA ASP A 18 -6.58 -0.56 -16.45
C ASP A 18 -7.73 -1.56 -16.75
N ASP A 19 -8.38 -1.40 -17.91
CA ASP A 19 -9.58 -2.16 -18.34
C ASP A 19 -9.35 -3.65 -18.67
N SER A 20 -8.11 -4.13 -18.59
CA SER A 20 -7.77 -5.54 -18.83
C SER A 20 -7.94 -6.45 -17.62
N HIS A 21 -8.12 -5.89 -16.42
CA HIS A 21 -8.18 -6.65 -15.17
C HIS A 21 -9.60 -7.02 -14.77
N GLU A 22 -9.76 -8.19 -14.15
CA GLU A 22 -11.05 -8.69 -13.67
C GLU A 22 -11.41 -8.15 -12.29
N ILE A 23 -10.42 -7.75 -11.49
CA ILE A 23 -10.58 -7.26 -10.12
C ILE A 23 -9.71 -6.02 -9.90
N GLY A 24 -10.25 -5.02 -9.21
CA GLY A 24 -9.54 -3.81 -8.78
C GLY A 24 -9.65 -3.57 -7.28
N THR A 25 -8.78 -2.72 -6.74
CA THR A 25 -8.81 -2.30 -5.33
C THR A 25 -8.96 -0.79 -5.23
N CYS A 26 -9.84 -0.33 -4.33
CA CYS A 26 -9.98 1.10 -4.04
C CYS A 26 -8.73 1.64 -3.34
N GLU A 27 -8.19 2.75 -3.83
CA GLU A 27 -6.97 3.37 -3.30
C GLU A 27 -7.18 4.02 -1.92
N ASN A 28 -8.43 4.29 -1.52
CA ASN A 28 -8.76 4.99 -0.28
C ASN A 28 -9.11 4.03 0.87
N CYS A 29 -10.03 3.10 0.65
CA CYS A 29 -10.49 2.16 1.68
C CYS A 29 -10.00 0.72 1.48
N PHE A 30 -9.26 0.43 0.41
CA PHE A 30 -8.70 -0.88 0.11
C PHE A 30 -9.75 -2.00 -0.11
N SER A 31 -11.03 -1.63 -0.32
CA SER A 31 -12.06 -2.59 -0.72
C SER A 31 -11.83 -3.08 -2.15
N GLN A 32 -11.96 -4.38 -2.37
CA GLN A 32 -11.87 -5.00 -3.69
C GLN A 32 -13.22 -5.01 -4.40
N PHE A 33 -13.21 -5.02 -5.73
CA PHE A 33 -14.40 -5.06 -6.58
C PHE A 33 -14.10 -5.74 -7.92
N ILE A 34 -15.11 -6.32 -8.55
CA ILE A 34 -15.02 -7.02 -9.84
C ILE A 34 -15.36 -6.03 -10.97
N VAL A 35 -14.56 -6.02 -12.03
CA VAL A 35 -14.61 -5.04 -13.15
C VAL A 35 -15.51 -5.51 -14.29
N LYS A 36 -15.80 -6.82 -14.38
CA LYS A 36 -16.72 -7.42 -15.37
C LYS A 36 -17.65 -8.42 -14.69
N GLU A 37 -18.96 -8.27 -14.87
CA GLU A 37 -19.90 -9.35 -14.51
C GLU A 37 -20.38 -10.11 -15.76
N ASP A 38 -20.17 -11.43 -15.73
CA ASP A 38 -21.24 -12.42 -15.90
C ASP A 38 -20.98 -13.57 -14.90
N LYS A 39 -22.03 -13.96 -14.14
CA LYS A 39 -22.03 -14.93 -13.03
C LYS A 39 -21.52 -16.33 -13.41
N VAL A 40 -20.90 -17.06 -12.46
CA VAL A 40 -21.29 -18.44 -12.02
C VAL A 40 -20.80 -18.73 -10.58
N THR A 41 -21.66 -19.41 -9.81
CA THR A 41 -21.55 -19.93 -8.44
C THR A 41 -20.76 -21.25 -8.38
N GLN A 42 -20.11 -21.59 -7.25
CA GLN A 42 -20.11 -22.98 -6.71
C GLN A 42 -19.36 -23.10 -5.37
N GLU A 43 -19.93 -23.88 -4.43
CA GLU A 43 -19.17 -24.83 -3.60
C GLU A 43 -20.10 -25.89 -2.97
N ILE A 44 -20.29 -26.99 -3.69
CA ILE A 44 -20.76 -28.29 -3.17
C ILE A 44 -19.69 -29.31 -3.57
N VAL A 45 -18.56 -29.35 -2.85
CA VAL A 45 -17.54 -30.41 -3.03
C VAL A 45 -17.00 -30.94 -1.69
N GLN A 46 -17.13 -30.19 -0.59
CA GLN A 46 -16.49 -30.55 0.69
C GLN A 46 -17.12 -31.74 1.45
N ASN A 47 -18.30 -32.23 1.06
CA ASN A 47 -19.02 -33.24 1.87
C ASN A 47 -18.63 -34.71 1.62
N ILE A 48 -17.81 -35.03 0.61
CA ILE A 48 -17.57 -36.44 0.24
C ILE A 48 -16.33 -37.03 0.96
N THR A 49 -15.33 -36.22 1.31
CA THR A 49 -14.05 -36.72 1.85
C THR A 49 -14.12 -37.12 3.33
N LYS A 50 -15.10 -36.61 4.07
CA LYS A 50 -15.25 -36.79 5.54
C LYS A 50 -15.67 -38.21 5.96
N TYR A 51 -16.31 -38.98 5.09
CA TYR A 51 -16.91 -40.26 5.46
C TYR A 51 -15.99 -41.48 5.30
N VAL A 52 -14.84 -41.34 4.64
CA VAL A 52 -14.06 -42.51 4.20
C VAL A 52 -12.84 -42.82 5.10
N TYR A 53 -12.22 -41.85 5.77
CA TYR A 53 -10.86 -42.07 6.31
C TYR A 53 -10.62 -41.87 7.81
N GLY A 54 -11.63 -41.61 8.64
CA GLY A 54 -11.51 -41.71 10.12
C GLY A 54 -10.17 -41.21 10.68
N TYR A 55 -9.87 -39.91 10.53
CA TYR A 55 -8.62 -39.31 10.99
C TYR A 55 -8.86 -38.48 12.27
N GLU A 56 -8.10 -38.78 13.34
CA GLU A 56 -8.15 -38.08 14.64
C GLU A 56 -7.27 -36.80 14.67
N GLY A 57 -7.35 -35.96 13.65
CA GLY A 57 -6.70 -34.65 13.61
C GLY A 57 -7.53 -33.64 12.82
N LYS A 58 -7.52 -32.37 13.23
CA LYS A 58 -8.15 -31.30 12.44
C LYS A 58 -7.51 -31.29 11.05
N ASP A 59 -8.32 -31.37 9.99
CA ASP A 59 -7.83 -31.19 8.62
C ASP A 59 -7.46 -29.72 8.36
N VAL A 60 -6.86 -29.45 7.19
CA VAL A 60 -6.42 -28.09 6.81
C VAL A 60 -7.57 -27.10 6.91
N GLU A 61 -8.76 -27.48 6.47
CA GLU A 61 -9.94 -26.62 6.44
C GLU A 61 -10.41 -26.23 7.85
N GLU A 62 -10.46 -27.19 8.78
CA GLU A 62 -10.83 -26.91 10.17
C GLU A 62 -9.78 -26.02 10.87
N LEU A 63 -8.49 -26.20 10.54
CA LEU A 63 -7.42 -25.33 11.03
C LEU A 63 -7.54 -23.90 10.48
N LEU A 64 -7.90 -23.75 9.21
CA LEU A 64 -8.15 -22.44 8.60
C LEU A 64 -9.34 -21.75 9.25
N LEU A 65 -10.46 -22.44 9.40
CA LEU A 65 -11.67 -21.90 10.02
C LEU A 65 -11.41 -21.44 11.47
N ASP A 66 -10.71 -22.25 12.26
CA ASP A 66 -10.27 -21.87 13.61
C ASP A 66 -9.33 -20.65 13.57
N GLY A 67 -8.38 -20.65 12.63
CA GLY A 67 -7.39 -19.59 12.46
C GLY A 67 -8.03 -18.23 12.19
N TYR A 68 -8.96 -18.17 11.23
CA TYR A 68 -9.68 -16.95 10.90
C TYR A 68 -10.62 -16.50 12.02
N LYS A 69 -11.32 -17.42 12.69
CA LYS A 69 -12.12 -17.06 13.89
C LYS A 69 -11.26 -16.44 14.99
N LEU A 70 -10.05 -16.97 15.22
CA LEU A 70 -9.12 -16.41 16.21
C LEU A 70 -8.58 -15.05 15.77
N LEU A 71 -8.34 -14.86 14.47
CA LEU A 71 -7.93 -13.57 13.90
C LEU A 71 -9.03 -12.51 14.07
N ASP A 72 -10.30 -12.85 13.80
CA ASP A 72 -11.46 -11.97 14.00
C ASP A 72 -11.62 -11.56 15.47
N LEU A 73 -11.23 -12.43 16.40
CA LEU A 73 -11.19 -12.16 17.84
C LEU A 73 -9.94 -11.38 18.29
N GLY A 74 -9.04 -11.01 17.36
CA GLY A 74 -7.78 -10.33 17.64
C GLY A 74 -6.71 -11.21 18.29
N ASN A 75 -6.91 -12.53 18.38
CA ASN A 75 -5.94 -13.47 18.93
C ASN A 75 -4.94 -13.94 17.86
N ASN A 76 -4.09 -13.01 17.42
CA ASN A 76 -3.10 -13.26 16.37
C ASN A 76 -2.12 -14.38 16.72
N ILE A 77 -1.79 -14.55 18.02
CA ILE A 77 -0.81 -15.56 18.47
C ILE A 77 -1.35 -16.97 18.25
N ASP A 78 -2.60 -17.24 18.62
CA ASP A 78 -3.16 -18.57 18.46
C ASP A 78 -3.64 -18.81 17.03
N ALA A 79 -4.14 -17.79 16.33
CA ALA A 79 -4.42 -17.83 14.90
C ALA A 79 -3.17 -18.24 14.10
N ASN A 80 -2.03 -17.60 14.37
CA ASN A 80 -0.75 -17.92 13.73
C ASN A 80 -0.35 -19.39 13.89
N LYS A 81 -0.56 -19.98 15.09
CA LYS A 81 -0.29 -21.41 15.33
C LYS A 81 -1.19 -22.31 14.50
N LYS A 82 -2.45 -21.92 14.25
CA LYS A 82 -3.38 -22.69 13.41
C LYS A 82 -2.94 -22.66 11.96
N PHE A 83 -2.65 -21.48 11.43
CA PHE A 83 -2.15 -21.33 10.07
C PHE A 83 -0.82 -22.05 9.86
N ARG A 84 0.10 -22.00 10.84
CA ARG A 84 1.35 -22.75 10.77
C ARG A 84 1.14 -24.26 10.69
N LYS A 85 0.23 -24.81 11.50
CA LYS A 85 -0.13 -26.23 11.43
C LYS A 85 -0.76 -26.60 10.09
N ALA A 86 -1.59 -25.72 9.54
CA ALA A 86 -2.18 -25.92 8.20
C ALA A 86 -1.08 -25.98 7.12
N ILE A 87 -0.09 -25.07 7.16
CA ILE A 87 1.09 -25.11 6.27
C ILE A 87 1.91 -26.39 6.44
N ASP A 88 2.09 -26.88 7.68
CA ASP A 88 2.86 -28.10 7.93
C ASP A 88 2.14 -29.36 7.37
N ILE A 89 0.82 -29.31 7.17
CA ILE A 89 0.02 -30.38 6.55
C ILE A 89 -0.06 -30.23 5.02
N ASP A 90 -0.33 -29.01 4.56
CA ASP A 90 -0.42 -28.64 3.15
C ASP A 90 0.43 -27.39 2.86
N PRO A 91 1.68 -27.57 2.40
CA PRO A 91 2.59 -26.48 2.09
C PRO A 91 2.15 -25.60 0.91
N ASP A 92 1.20 -26.05 0.08
CA ASP A 92 0.71 -25.30 -1.08
C ASP A 92 -0.60 -24.55 -0.77
N CYS A 93 -1.11 -24.64 0.46
CA CYS A 93 -2.32 -23.96 0.89
C CYS A 93 -2.13 -22.44 0.97
N TRP A 94 -2.60 -21.72 -0.05
CA TRP A 94 -2.56 -20.26 -0.12
C TRP A 94 -3.17 -19.57 1.11
N SER A 95 -4.38 -19.97 1.53
CA SER A 95 -5.08 -19.34 2.67
C SER A 95 -4.30 -19.51 3.98
N ALA A 96 -3.60 -20.64 4.15
CA ALA A 96 -2.78 -20.89 5.32
C ALA A 96 -1.55 -19.96 5.34
N TRP A 97 -0.88 -19.79 4.20
CA TRP A 97 0.24 -18.85 4.06
C TRP A 97 -0.19 -17.40 4.26
N LEU A 98 -1.33 -16.98 3.70
CA LEU A 98 -1.87 -15.64 3.89
C LEU A 98 -2.14 -15.36 5.37
N GLY A 99 -2.92 -16.22 6.03
CA GLY A 99 -3.24 -16.06 7.45
C GLY A 99 -1.99 -16.08 8.34
N TYR A 100 -0.99 -16.90 8.00
CA TYR A 100 0.30 -16.91 8.69
C TYR A 100 1.07 -15.59 8.54
N ALA A 101 1.08 -15.00 7.34
CA ALA A 101 1.73 -13.71 7.08
C ALA A 101 1.02 -12.54 7.80
N GLU A 102 -0.31 -12.50 7.74
CA GLU A 102 -1.15 -11.48 8.38
C GLU A 102 -1.04 -11.49 9.91
N THR A 103 -0.85 -12.67 10.49
CA THR A 103 -0.66 -12.83 11.93
C THR A 103 0.79 -12.60 12.40
N GLY A 104 1.65 -12.04 11.53
CA GLY A 104 3.01 -11.62 11.87
C GLY A 104 4.10 -12.68 11.63
N GLY A 105 3.79 -13.76 10.90
CA GLY A 105 4.71 -14.86 10.64
C GLY A 105 5.28 -15.47 11.92
N ARG A 106 6.56 -15.87 11.89
CA ARG A 106 7.26 -16.31 13.10
C ARG A 106 7.55 -15.07 13.96
N LYS A 107 6.88 -14.99 15.11
CA LYS A 107 6.95 -13.89 16.10
C LYS A 107 8.22 -13.03 16.00
N GLY A 108 8.03 -11.77 15.59
CA GLY A 108 8.92 -10.66 15.92
C GLY A 108 9.96 -10.25 14.87
N THR A 109 9.94 -10.83 13.66
CA THR A 109 10.88 -10.42 12.61
C THR A 109 10.17 -10.07 11.32
N ILE A 110 10.46 -8.87 10.81
CA ILE A 110 9.94 -8.42 9.52
C ILE A 110 10.37 -9.35 8.37
N THR A 111 11.55 -9.97 8.49
CA THR A 111 12.05 -10.99 7.55
C THR A 111 11.13 -12.21 7.47
N SER A 112 10.57 -12.67 8.60
CA SER A 112 9.63 -13.80 8.56
C SER A 112 8.31 -13.44 7.88
N VAL A 113 7.85 -12.19 8.04
CA VAL A 113 6.64 -11.69 7.38
C VAL A 113 6.88 -11.60 5.88
N VAL A 114 8.01 -11.01 5.48
CA VAL A 114 8.44 -10.91 4.07
C VAL A 114 8.50 -12.28 3.41
N ASN A 115 9.14 -13.26 4.06
CA ASN A 115 9.22 -14.63 3.53
C ASN A 115 7.85 -15.31 3.45
N ALA A 116 6.96 -15.06 4.42
CA ALA A 116 5.61 -15.61 4.40
C ALA A 116 4.83 -15.07 3.19
N TYR A 117 4.82 -13.75 2.97
CA TYR A 117 4.16 -13.16 1.80
C TYR A 117 4.78 -13.58 0.47
N ALA A 118 6.10 -13.76 0.41
CA ALA A 118 6.76 -14.33 -0.77
C ALA A 118 6.19 -15.72 -1.11
N ASN A 119 6.06 -16.59 -0.10
CA ASN A 119 5.47 -17.91 -0.28
C ASN A 119 3.98 -17.82 -0.66
N THR A 120 3.19 -16.98 0.03
CA THR A 120 1.78 -16.75 -0.28
C THR A 120 1.58 -16.37 -1.76
N TYR A 121 2.38 -15.45 -2.28
CA TYR A 121 2.27 -15.03 -3.67
C TYR A 121 2.68 -16.15 -4.65
N ASN A 122 3.69 -16.94 -4.30
CA ASN A 122 4.18 -18.03 -5.15
C ASN A 122 3.19 -19.19 -5.27
N VAL A 123 2.41 -19.48 -4.23
CA VAL A 123 1.39 -20.55 -4.24
C VAL A 123 0.02 -20.06 -4.72
N ALA A 124 -0.12 -18.76 -5.02
CA ALA A 124 -1.38 -18.21 -5.52
C ALA A 124 -1.70 -18.73 -6.93
N GLU A 125 -2.87 -19.33 -7.10
CA GLU A 125 -3.34 -19.91 -8.36
C GLU A 125 -4.14 -18.90 -9.20
N THR A 126 -4.71 -17.89 -8.56
CA THR A 126 -5.60 -16.91 -9.20
C THR A 126 -5.08 -15.48 -9.08
N GLU A 127 -5.51 -14.62 -10.00
CA GLU A 127 -5.23 -13.18 -9.93
C GLU A 127 -5.81 -12.54 -8.65
N GLN A 128 -6.97 -13.04 -8.21
CA GLN A 128 -7.59 -12.63 -6.94
C GLN A 128 -6.66 -12.91 -5.76
N GLN A 129 -6.15 -14.13 -5.64
CA GLN A 129 -5.23 -14.52 -4.57
C GLN A 129 -3.93 -13.70 -4.60
N GLN A 130 -3.38 -13.43 -5.79
CA GLN A 130 -2.21 -12.56 -5.95
C GLN A 130 -2.50 -11.12 -5.49
N LEU A 131 -3.65 -10.57 -5.86
CA LEU A 131 -4.08 -9.23 -5.46
C LEU A 131 -4.34 -9.15 -3.94
N GLU A 132 -5.05 -10.12 -3.37
CA GLU A 132 -5.29 -10.21 -1.91
C GLU A 132 -3.98 -10.29 -1.14
N THR A 133 -3.03 -11.12 -1.61
CA THR A 133 -1.68 -11.19 -1.03
C THR A 133 -0.97 -9.83 -1.09
N TYR A 134 -1.00 -9.18 -2.26
CA TYR A 134 -0.36 -7.88 -2.48
C TYR A 134 -0.96 -6.80 -1.57
N VAL A 135 -2.29 -6.71 -1.48
CA VAL A 135 -2.97 -5.71 -0.64
C VAL A 135 -2.72 -5.98 0.84
N SER A 136 -2.79 -7.25 1.25
CA SER A 136 -2.58 -7.67 2.64
C SER A 136 -1.19 -7.26 3.14
N MET A 137 -0.12 -7.43 2.35
CA MET A 137 1.22 -7.05 2.78
C MET A 137 1.41 -5.53 2.97
N LEU A 138 0.61 -4.69 2.30
CA LEU A 138 0.70 -3.22 2.44
C LEU A 138 0.34 -2.73 3.85
N GLN A 139 -0.31 -3.56 4.68
CA GLN A 139 -0.57 -3.21 6.08
C GLN A 139 0.74 -2.93 6.87
N TYR A 140 1.86 -3.49 6.41
CA TYR A 140 3.19 -3.29 7.00
C TYR A 140 3.90 -2.01 6.51
N ILE A 141 3.29 -1.26 5.59
CA ILE A 141 3.72 0.09 5.23
C ILE A 141 2.95 1.08 6.11
N PRO A 142 3.55 1.84 7.05
CA PRO A 142 2.77 2.64 8.00
C PRO A 142 1.93 3.75 7.34
N GLU A 143 2.48 4.43 6.35
CA GLU A 143 1.84 5.60 5.74
C GLU A 143 0.76 5.19 4.73
N GLN A 144 -0.50 5.49 5.06
CA GLN A 144 -1.68 5.13 4.25
C GLN A 144 -1.58 5.65 2.80
N LYS A 145 -1.05 6.86 2.61
CA LYS A 145 -0.87 7.43 1.27
C LYS A 145 0.12 6.63 0.42
N LEU A 146 1.17 6.08 1.02
CA LEU A 146 2.10 5.22 0.30
C LEU A 146 1.45 3.88 -0.07
N ARG A 147 0.62 3.30 0.80
CA ARG A 147 -0.21 2.13 0.44
C ARG A 147 -1.07 2.42 -0.78
N ALA A 148 -1.74 3.58 -0.80
CA ALA A 148 -2.57 3.99 -1.93
C ALA A 148 -1.79 4.11 -3.24
N VAL A 149 -0.56 4.66 -3.19
CA VAL A 149 0.33 4.73 -4.35
C VAL A 149 0.70 3.33 -4.84
N PHE A 150 1.07 2.42 -3.94
CA PHE A 150 1.42 1.04 -4.30
C PHE A 150 0.22 0.26 -4.88
N VAL A 151 -0.99 0.49 -4.36
CA VAL A 151 -2.22 -0.06 -4.95
C VAL A 151 -2.44 0.49 -6.35
N ARG A 152 -2.33 1.81 -6.56
CA ARG A 152 -2.49 2.41 -7.88
C ARG A 152 -1.46 1.85 -8.87
N ALA A 153 -0.20 1.76 -8.48
CA ALA A 153 0.86 1.17 -9.30
C ALA A 153 0.52 -0.26 -9.74
N TYR A 154 0.04 -1.10 -8.82
CA TYR A 154 -0.32 -2.48 -9.10
C TYR A 154 -1.58 -2.61 -9.97
N ASN A 155 -2.60 -1.79 -9.72
CA ASN A 155 -3.83 -1.73 -10.53
C ASN A 155 -3.54 -1.32 -11.98
N MET A 156 -2.59 -0.41 -12.20
CA MET A 156 -2.21 0.09 -13.52
C MET A 156 -1.19 -0.80 -14.25
N ALA A 157 -0.54 -1.72 -13.54
CA ALA A 157 0.49 -2.56 -14.12
C ALA A 157 -0.09 -3.68 -14.98
N SER A 158 0.64 -4.09 -16.02
CA SER A 158 0.29 -5.28 -16.78
C SER A 158 0.39 -6.54 -15.91
N LYS A 159 -0.31 -7.60 -16.28
CA LYS A 159 -0.21 -8.91 -15.60
C LYS A 159 1.23 -9.41 -15.45
N ARG A 160 2.10 -9.11 -16.43
CA ARG A 160 3.52 -9.49 -16.39
C ARG A 160 4.31 -8.66 -15.36
N ASP A 161 4.00 -7.38 -15.23
CA ASP A 161 4.78 -6.45 -14.41
C ASP A 161 4.35 -6.46 -12.93
N ARG A 162 3.15 -6.94 -12.63
CA ARG A 162 2.63 -7.08 -11.26
C ARG A 162 3.55 -7.90 -10.35
N TYR A 163 4.18 -8.95 -10.86
CA TYR A 163 5.15 -9.72 -10.08
C TYR A 163 6.40 -8.91 -9.72
N GLU A 164 6.90 -8.07 -10.64
CA GLU A 164 8.04 -7.21 -10.38
C GLU A 164 7.69 -6.12 -9.37
N ILE A 165 6.51 -5.51 -9.48
CA ILE A 165 5.99 -4.56 -8.49
C ILE A 165 5.86 -5.22 -7.12
N PHE A 166 5.26 -6.42 -7.06
CA PHE A 166 5.16 -7.19 -5.83
C PHE A 166 6.53 -7.37 -5.17
N LYS A 167 7.54 -7.85 -5.90
CA LYS A 167 8.90 -8.03 -5.37
C LYS A 167 9.52 -6.73 -4.87
N LEU A 168 9.39 -5.65 -5.64
CA LEU A 168 9.96 -4.34 -5.27
C LEU A 168 9.32 -3.82 -3.97
N VAL A 169 7.99 -3.88 -3.87
CA VAL A 169 7.25 -3.39 -2.70
C VAL A 169 7.50 -4.30 -1.49
N LEU A 170 7.51 -5.61 -1.68
CA LEU A 170 7.90 -6.57 -0.64
C LEU A 170 9.30 -6.28 -0.09
N GLY A 171 10.23 -5.89 -0.96
CA GLY A 171 11.62 -5.58 -0.61
C GLY A 171 11.80 -4.32 0.24
N VAL A 172 10.84 -3.39 0.27
CA VAL A 172 10.90 -2.18 1.11
C VAL A 172 10.09 -2.31 2.40
N ILE A 173 9.43 -3.44 2.64
CA ILE A 173 8.74 -3.69 3.91
C ILE A 173 9.76 -3.74 5.05
N GLY A 174 9.64 -2.83 6.00
CA GLY A 174 10.56 -2.68 7.14
C GLY A 174 11.77 -1.78 6.88
N CYS A 175 11.91 -1.23 5.68
CA CYS A 175 12.85 -0.16 5.39
C CYS A 175 12.42 1.17 6.00
N ASP A 176 13.31 2.16 5.97
CA ASP A 176 12.95 3.51 6.39
C ASP A 176 12.03 4.21 5.38
N ASP A 177 11.32 5.23 5.88
CA ASP A 177 10.33 5.99 5.13
C ASP A 177 10.89 6.63 3.84
N SER A 178 12.18 6.96 3.78
CA SER A 178 12.80 7.53 2.58
C SER A 178 12.96 6.50 1.47
N GLU A 179 13.32 5.26 1.81
CA GLU A 179 13.42 4.17 0.83
C GLU A 179 12.04 3.80 0.25
N ILE A 180 11.04 3.65 1.13
CA ILE A 180 9.65 3.35 0.72
C ILE A 180 9.12 4.45 -0.19
N THR A 181 9.33 5.71 0.19
CA THR A 181 8.83 6.85 -0.59
C THR A 181 9.54 6.99 -1.93
N ARG A 182 10.85 6.72 -2.00
CA ARG A 182 11.58 6.70 -3.28
C ARG A 182 10.99 5.68 -4.22
N LEU A 183 10.74 4.45 -3.75
CA LEU A 183 10.11 3.42 -4.56
C LEU A 183 8.70 3.86 -5.02
N ALA A 184 7.92 4.48 -4.15
CA ALA A 184 6.58 4.98 -4.50
C ALA A 184 6.65 6.02 -5.64
N VAL A 185 7.65 6.91 -5.63
CA VAL A 185 7.89 7.87 -6.72
C VAL A 185 8.32 7.16 -8.01
N ASP A 186 9.19 6.15 -7.91
CA ASP A 186 9.68 5.40 -9.08
C ASP A 186 8.56 4.58 -9.74
N LEU A 187 7.71 3.94 -8.94
CA LEU A 187 6.57 3.15 -9.42
C LEU A 187 5.41 4.00 -9.92
N SER A 188 5.26 5.22 -9.41
CA SER A 188 4.13 6.10 -9.73
C SER A 188 4.56 7.56 -9.80
N PRO A 189 5.35 7.93 -10.82
CA PRO A 189 5.96 9.26 -10.93
C PRO A 189 4.97 10.40 -11.19
N ASN A 190 3.71 10.07 -11.45
CA ASN A 190 2.60 11.00 -11.65
C ASN A 190 1.58 10.97 -10.49
N ASP A 191 1.85 10.23 -9.41
CA ASP A 191 0.98 10.21 -8.24
C ASP A 191 1.40 11.30 -7.24
N TRP A 192 0.48 12.22 -6.97
CA TRP A 192 0.75 13.35 -6.07
C TRP A 192 1.06 12.90 -4.64
N ARG A 193 0.51 11.78 -4.19
CA ARG A 193 0.65 11.27 -2.82
C ARG A 193 2.09 10.86 -2.55
N ALA A 194 2.78 10.29 -3.52
CA ALA A 194 4.19 9.90 -3.40
C ALA A 194 5.08 11.13 -3.12
N TYR A 195 4.93 12.20 -3.91
CA TYR A 195 5.68 13.44 -3.70
C TYR A 195 5.26 14.17 -2.43
N TYR A 196 3.97 14.16 -2.09
CA TYR A 196 3.49 14.81 -0.87
C TYR A 196 4.11 14.20 0.38
N VAL A 197 4.08 12.87 0.47
CA VAL A 197 4.72 12.13 1.56
C VAL A 197 6.24 12.37 1.56
N MET A 198 6.89 12.39 0.39
CA MET A 198 8.33 12.71 0.28
C MET A 198 8.66 14.10 0.81
N GLY A 199 7.81 15.08 0.50
CA GLY A 199 7.94 16.44 1.00
C GLY A 199 7.81 16.49 2.52
N LYS A 200 6.80 15.80 3.09
CA LYS A 200 6.61 15.72 4.55
C LYS A 200 7.82 15.14 5.26
N PHE A 201 8.44 14.08 4.74
CA PHE A 201 9.65 13.52 5.34
C PHE A 201 10.86 14.45 5.23
N ARG A 202 10.99 15.17 4.11
CA ARG A 202 12.12 16.06 3.87
C ARG A 202 11.96 17.45 4.49
N ILE A 203 10.78 17.81 5.00
CA ILE A 203 10.50 19.15 5.50
C ILE A 203 11.42 19.55 6.67
N ILE A 204 11.93 18.58 7.43
CA ILE A 204 12.89 18.86 8.51
C ILE A 204 14.16 19.55 8.00
N ARG A 205 14.54 19.33 6.73
CA ARG A 205 15.71 19.97 6.10
C ARG A 205 15.57 21.48 5.96
N VAL A 206 14.34 22.00 5.99
CA VAL A 206 14.03 23.43 5.83
C VAL A 206 13.55 24.08 7.12
N LYS A 207 13.72 23.39 8.25
CA LYS A 207 13.47 23.97 9.57
C LYS A 207 14.47 25.09 9.84
N TRP A 208 13.97 26.24 10.26
CA TRP A 208 14.70 27.49 10.46
C TRP A 208 15.42 27.98 9.19
N CYS A 209 14.90 27.64 8.01
CA CYS A 209 15.46 28.13 6.75
C CYS A 209 15.39 29.65 6.70
N GLU A 210 16.49 30.27 6.29
CA GLU A 210 16.56 31.71 5.98
C GLU A 210 16.75 31.89 4.48
N LEU A 211 16.43 33.09 3.98
CA LEU A 211 16.74 33.45 2.60
C LEU A 211 18.22 33.84 2.49
N GLU A 212 18.87 33.32 1.47
CA GLU A 212 20.22 33.69 1.09
C GLU A 212 20.21 34.81 0.06
N GLY A 213 21.39 35.38 -0.18
CA GLY A 213 21.61 36.43 -1.17
C GLY A 213 21.66 37.83 -0.58
N ASN A 214 22.08 38.78 -1.41
CA ASN A 214 22.28 40.17 -1.05
C ASN A 214 21.57 41.10 -2.04
N PHE A 215 21.83 42.40 -1.93
CA PHE A 215 21.22 43.41 -2.82
C PHE A 215 21.49 43.15 -4.31
N PHE A 216 22.61 42.50 -4.66
CA PHE A 216 22.99 42.23 -6.05
C PHE A 216 22.39 40.93 -6.59
N THR A 217 22.21 39.91 -5.75
CA THR A 217 21.70 38.59 -6.18
C THR A 217 20.20 38.41 -5.94
N GLY A 218 19.57 39.31 -5.17
CA GLY A 218 18.20 39.13 -4.67
C GLY A 218 18.14 38.09 -3.55
N LYS A 219 17.07 38.15 -2.74
CA LYS A 219 16.81 37.14 -1.72
C LYS A 219 16.21 35.88 -2.38
N HIS A 220 16.78 34.72 -2.09
CA HIS A 220 16.30 33.44 -2.63
C HIS A 220 16.44 32.32 -1.59
N LEU A 221 15.77 31.20 -1.82
CA LEU A 221 15.96 30.01 -1.00
C LEU A 221 17.35 29.39 -1.26
N PRO A 222 17.98 28.80 -0.23
CA PRO A 222 19.18 27.98 -0.41
C PRO A 222 18.88 26.72 -1.23
N GLN A 223 19.91 26.12 -1.82
CA GLN A 223 19.74 24.97 -2.72
C GLN A 223 19.01 23.79 -2.09
N TYR A 224 19.31 23.45 -0.83
CA TYR A 224 18.63 22.36 -0.13
C TYR A 224 17.13 22.63 0.09
N ALA A 225 16.74 23.90 0.22
CA ALA A 225 15.35 24.29 0.37
C ALA A 225 14.63 24.32 -0.98
N LEU A 226 15.32 24.71 -2.06
CA LEU A 226 14.80 24.58 -3.42
C LEU A 226 14.46 23.12 -3.76
N GLU A 227 15.28 22.15 -3.34
CA GLU A 227 14.96 20.73 -3.51
C GLU A 227 13.62 20.34 -2.85
N VAL A 228 13.37 20.80 -1.62
CA VAL A 228 12.13 20.49 -0.90
C VAL A 228 10.93 21.24 -1.53
N LEU A 229 11.14 22.48 -1.97
CA LEU A 229 10.14 23.27 -2.67
C LEU A 229 9.68 22.56 -3.94
N GLU A 230 10.61 22.07 -4.77
CA GLU A 230 10.28 21.39 -6.03
C GLU A 230 9.47 20.11 -5.81
N ILE A 231 9.75 19.37 -4.73
CA ILE A 231 8.97 18.18 -4.36
C ILE A 231 7.52 18.56 -4.07
N PHE A 232 7.30 19.56 -3.21
CA PHE A 232 5.95 20.02 -2.88
C PHE A 232 5.24 20.66 -4.06
N ARG A 233 5.95 21.41 -4.91
CA ARG A 233 5.39 22.01 -6.13
C ARG A 233 4.90 20.93 -7.10
N LYS A 234 5.69 19.87 -7.30
CA LYS A 234 5.28 18.72 -8.13
C LYS A 234 4.07 18.01 -7.52
N ALA A 235 4.07 17.77 -6.21
CA ALA A 235 2.94 17.19 -5.51
C ALA A 235 1.67 18.03 -5.69
N TYR A 236 1.75 19.34 -5.48
CA TYR A 236 0.63 20.27 -5.62
C TYR A 236 0.04 20.29 -7.04
N LYS A 237 0.91 20.37 -8.07
CA LYS A 237 0.47 20.37 -9.47
C LYS A 237 -0.28 19.08 -9.83
N LEU A 238 0.24 17.93 -9.39
CA LEU A 238 -0.42 16.64 -9.63
C LEU A 238 -1.73 16.53 -8.84
N ALA A 239 -1.75 16.98 -7.59
CA ALA A 239 -2.94 16.96 -6.74
C ALA A 239 -4.07 17.83 -7.33
N LYS A 240 -3.74 18.99 -7.91
CA LYS A 240 -4.70 19.88 -8.58
C LYS A 240 -5.39 19.22 -9.77
N ASN A 241 -4.71 18.33 -10.49
CA ASN A 241 -5.33 17.56 -11.57
C ASN A 241 -6.38 16.57 -11.04
N GLU A 242 -6.28 16.18 -9.77
CA GLU A 242 -7.22 15.27 -9.08
C GLU A 242 -8.14 16.02 -8.09
N ASN A 243 -8.13 17.36 -8.07
CA ASN A 243 -8.84 18.20 -7.09
C ASN A 243 -8.53 17.83 -5.61
N ALA A 244 -7.30 17.42 -5.33
CA ALA A 244 -6.85 16.95 -4.02
C ALA A 244 -5.90 17.92 -3.30
N GLU A 245 -5.70 19.13 -3.84
CA GLU A 245 -4.71 20.09 -3.35
C GLU A 245 -5.04 20.70 -1.98
N ALA A 246 -6.31 20.66 -1.56
CA ALA A 246 -6.78 21.26 -0.32
C ALA A 246 -6.08 20.70 0.93
N GLU A 247 -5.82 19.39 0.96
CA GLU A 247 -5.09 18.75 2.06
C GLU A 247 -3.67 19.31 2.20
N MET A 248 -3.01 19.53 1.07
CA MET A 248 -1.65 20.05 1.03
C MET A 248 -1.58 21.50 1.51
N LEU A 249 -2.55 22.32 1.10
CA LEU A 249 -2.68 23.70 1.56
C LEU A 249 -2.90 23.77 3.08
N SER A 250 -3.76 22.91 3.63
CA SER A 250 -3.98 22.82 5.09
C SER A 250 -2.69 22.47 5.82
N TYR A 251 -1.92 21.50 5.32
CA TYR A 251 -0.64 21.15 5.90
C TYR A 251 0.36 22.31 5.85
N PHE A 252 0.43 23.06 4.74
CA PHE A 252 1.30 24.24 4.65
C PHE A 252 0.88 25.31 5.66
N ASP A 253 -0.41 25.58 5.83
CA ASP A 253 -0.92 26.52 6.84
C ASP A 253 -0.52 26.12 8.27
N GLU A 254 -0.56 24.83 8.58
CA GLU A 254 -0.11 24.31 9.89
C GLU A 254 1.39 24.49 10.10
N MET A 255 2.20 24.19 9.08
CA MET A 255 3.66 24.32 9.16
C MET A 255 4.09 25.78 9.28
N GLU A 256 3.44 26.70 8.58
CA GLU A 256 3.71 28.14 8.68
C GLU A 256 3.48 28.67 10.10
N LYS A 257 2.40 28.22 10.76
CA LYS A 257 2.06 28.60 12.15
C LYS A 257 3.10 28.16 13.18
N GLN A 258 3.91 27.15 12.90
CA GLN A 258 4.97 26.70 13.81
C GLN A 258 6.15 27.68 13.88
N GLY A 259 6.19 28.74 13.06
CA GLY A 259 7.22 29.78 13.04
C GLY A 259 8.55 29.32 12.45
N SER A 260 9.05 28.16 12.89
CA SER A 260 10.30 27.56 12.42
C SER A 260 10.29 27.18 10.93
N TYR A 261 9.14 27.11 10.27
CA TYR A 261 9.04 26.87 8.82
C TYR A 261 8.49 28.06 8.04
N ALA A 262 8.19 29.20 8.70
CA ALA A 262 7.42 30.29 8.12
C ALA A 262 8.08 30.88 6.85
N VAL A 263 9.41 31.07 6.86
CA VAL A 263 10.14 31.58 5.69
C VAL A 263 10.01 30.63 4.50
N PHE A 264 10.26 29.34 4.71
CA PHE A 264 10.17 28.34 3.65
C PHE A 264 8.74 28.22 3.10
N ILE A 265 7.74 28.11 3.99
CA ILE A 265 6.34 27.96 3.55
C ILE A 265 5.84 29.21 2.82
N GLY A 266 6.23 30.41 3.27
CA GLY A 266 5.91 31.65 2.59
C GLY A 266 6.44 31.68 1.16
N GLU A 267 7.67 31.23 0.93
CA GLU A 267 8.22 31.10 -0.42
C GLU A 267 7.56 29.96 -1.22
N LEU A 268 7.30 28.81 -0.60
CA LEU A 268 6.62 27.70 -1.24
C LEU A 268 5.26 28.16 -1.81
N LYS A 269 4.42 28.82 -0.99
CA LYS A 269 3.09 29.29 -1.40
C LYS A 269 3.12 30.27 -2.57
N LYS A 270 4.11 31.17 -2.62
CA LYS A 270 4.32 32.09 -3.75
C LYS A 270 4.62 31.34 -5.07
N ASN A 271 5.18 30.13 -4.97
CA ASN A 271 5.61 29.30 -6.09
C ASN A 271 4.63 28.16 -6.46
N LEU A 272 3.43 28.12 -5.87
CA LEU A 272 2.38 27.14 -6.20
C LEU A 272 1.53 27.51 -7.43
N GLY A 273 1.83 28.62 -8.11
CA GLY A 273 1.12 29.11 -9.29
C GLY A 273 1.07 28.12 -10.45
#